data_AF-A0A535EIE0-F1
#
_entry.id   AF-A0A535EIE0-F1
#
_cell.length_a   1.000
_cell.length_b   1.000
_cell.length_c   1.000
_cell.angle_alpha   90.00
_cell.angle_beta   90.00
_cell.angle_gamma   90.00
#
_symmetry.space_group_name_H-M   'P 1'
#
loop_
_entity.id
_entity.type
_entity.pdbx_description
1 polymer ?
#
loop_
_entity_poly.entity_id
_entity_poly.type
_entity_poly.pdbx_seq_one_letter_code
_entity_poly.pdbx_strand_id
1 'polypeptide(L)'
;MRPVALALAVLLLIAACGERDQPDDQALHQDIVSDKSGIEVTFDAVILTEPAESGGHERFEVKDPAGDMLEVDHNTSLAQAVPAHVGDALIIHGQLYIDPGPHAGVHCTHATTSSGCPDPGWIEFAGNYYE
;
A
#
# COMPACT_ATOMS: atom_id res chain seq x y z
N MET A 1 51.14 31.72 -22.45
CA MET A 1 50.87 30.29 -22.72
C MET A 1 49.85 29.84 -21.69
N ARG A 2 48.62 29.49 -22.09
CA ARG A 2 47.63 28.78 -21.25
C ARG A 2 47.93 27.28 -21.33
N PRO A 3 47.75 26.50 -20.25
CA PRO A 3 46.51 25.70 -20.14
C PRO A 3 45.94 25.72 -18.70
N VAL A 4 44.66 25.98 -18.48
CA VAL A 4 43.54 25.01 -18.46
C VAL A 4 43.77 23.84 -17.48
N ALA A 5 43.08 23.86 -16.34
CA ALA A 5 42.76 22.69 -15.52
C ALA A 5 41.47 23.00 -14.75
N LEU A 6 40.33 22.59 -15.30
CA LEU A 6 39.57 21.38 -14.95
C LEU A 6 38.51 21.69 -13.87
N ALA A 7 37.37 22.20 -14.34
CA ALA A 7 36.13 22.16 -13.56
C ALA A 7 35.56 20.74 -13.66
N LEU A 8 35.66 19.95 -12.59
CA LEU A 8 34.86 18.73 -12.43
C LEU A 8 33.46 19.16 -11.95
N ALA A 9 32.54 19.33 -12.89
CA ALA A 9 31.12 19.33 -12.57
C ALA A 9 30.66 17.86 -12.51
N VAL A 10 30.48 17.34 -11.30
CA VAL A 10 29.84 16.03 -11.09
C VAL A 10 28.34 16.22 -11.31
N LEU A 11 27.85 15.81 -12.47
CA LEU A 11 26.43 15.68 -12.76
C LEU A 11 25.90 14.40 -12.08
N LEU A 12 25.28 14.55 -10.92
CA LEU A 12 24.41 13.53 -10.33
C LEU A 12 23.06 13.58 -11.05
N LEU A 13 22.96 12.85 -12.17
CA LEU A 13 21.70 12.51 -12.81
C LEU A 13 21.09 11.35 -12.02
N ILE A 14 20.35 11.67 -10.95
CA ILE A 14 19.47 10.71 -10.30
C ILE A 14 18.32 10.40 -11.27
N ALA A 15 18.35 9.19 -11.83
CA ALA A 15 17.24 8.62 -12.55
C ALA A 15 16.10 8.39 -11.54
N ALA A 16 15.15 9.33 -11.48
CA ALA A 16 13.85 9.09 -10.85
C ALA A 16 13.04 8.15 -11.74
N CYS A 17 13.46 6.89 -11.81
CA CYS A 17 12.56 5.81 -12.21
C CYS A 17 11.55 5.71 -11.06
N GLY A 18 10.26 5.87 -11.35
CA GLY A 18 9.18 5.89 -10.36
C GLY A 18 9.23 4.68 -9.44
N GLU A 19 9.84 4.86 -8.28
CA GLU A 19 9.83 3.90 -7.18
C GLU A 19 8.40 3.89 -6.63
N ARG A 20 7.81 2.70 -6.47
CA ARG A 20 6.51 2.59 -5.78
C ARG A 20 6.68 3.00 -4.33
N ASP A 21 5.58 3.46 -3.73
CA ASP A 21 5.55 3.79 -2.31
C ASP A 21 6.10 2.64 -1.47
N GLN A 22 6.88 2.99 -0.45
CA GLN A 22 7.53 2.05 0.44
C GLN A 22 6.72 1.92 1.74
N PRO A 23 6.69 0.74 2.37
CA PRO A 23 6.06 0.56 3.67
C PRO A 23 6.52 1.56 4.73
N ASP A 24 5.57 2.13 5.47
CA ASP A 24 5.80 2.90 6.70
C ASP A 24 4.76 2.52 7.76
N ASP A 25 4.99 1.38 8.40
CA ASP A 25 4.09 0.82 9.43
C ASP A 25 3.95 1.77 10.63
N GLN A 26 4.98 2.57 10.92
CA GLN A 26 4.93 3.51 12.03
C GLN A 26 4.04 4.72 11.70
N ALA A 27 4.06 5.19 10.46
CA ALA A 27 3.12 6.20 9.99
C ALA A 27 1.69 5.66 9.98
N LEU A 28 1.47 4.45 9.47
CA LEU A 28 0.15 3.78 9.54
C LEU A 28 -0.36 3.72 10.97
N HIS A 29 0.44 3.22 11.91
CA HIS A 29 0.07 3.16 13.32
C HIS A 29 -0.34 4.53 13.87
N GLN A 30 0.44 5.57 13.56
CA GLN A 30 0.15 6.93 13.99
C GLN A 30 -1.17 7.45 13.42
N ASP A 31 -1.48 7.10 12.18
CA ASP A 31 -2.71 7.50 11.52
C ASP A 31 -3.93 6.78 12.10
N ILE A 32 -3.81 5.49 12.41
CA ILE A 32 -4.85 4.71 13.10
C ILE A 32 -5.13 5.29 14.50
N VAL A 33 -4.10 5.47 15.34
CA VAL A 33 -4.32 5.98 16.72
C VAL A 33 -4.76 7.45 16.75
N SER A 34 -4.54 8.18 15.65
CA SER A 34 -5.00 9.56 15.48
C SER A 34 -6.37 9.67 14.80
N ASP A 35 -7.05 8.54 14.54
CA ASP A 35 -8.38 8.49 13.91
C ASP A 35 -8.41 9.19 12.54
N LYS A 36 -7.33 9.04 11.75
CA LYS A 36 -7.26 9.58 10.39
C LYS A 36 -7.84 8.57 9.40
N SER A 37 -8.57 9.09 8.41
CA SER A 37 -9.25 8.33 7.36
C SER A 37 -9.17 9.10 6.05
N GLY A 38 -9.26 8.40 4.92
CA GLY A 38 -9.17 8.97 3.57
C GLY A 38 -7.76 9.37 3.16
N ILE A 39 -6.74 8.72 3.74
CA ILE A 39 -5.33 8.97 3.44
C ILE A 39 -4.69 7.73 2.81
N GLU A 40 -3.76 7.94 1.88
CA GLU A 40 -2.98 6.84 1.30
C GLU A 40 -1.95 6.33 2.32
N VAL A 41 -1.85 5.01 2.41
CA VAL A 41 -0.94 4.29 3.29
C VAL A 41 -0.23 3.20 2.51
N THR A 42 1.01 2.91 2.90
CA THR A 42 1.75 1.74 2.43
C THR A 42 2.31 1.04 3.64
N PHE A 43 2.09 -0.27 3.76
CA PHE A 43 2.49 -1.00 4.97
C PHE A 43 2.76 -2.49 4.68
N ASP A 44 3.61 -3.07 5.53
CA ASP A 44 3.83 -4.51 5.59
C ASP A 44 2.68 -5.19 6.34
N ALA A 45 2.29 -6.38 5.89
CA ALA A 45 1.13 -7.07 6.44
C ALA A 45 1.30 -8.60 6.45
N VAL A 46 0.72 -9.25 7.45
CA VAL A 46 0.53 -10.71 7.48
C VAL A 46 -0.95 -11.04 7.54
N ILE A 47 -1.41 -11.95 6.67
CA ILE A 47 -2.82 -12.35 6.60
C ILE A 47 -3.23 -13.15 7.85
N LEU A 48 -4.36 -12.76 8.47
CA LEU A 48 -4.93 -13.40 9.66
C LEU A 48 -6.15 -14.28 9.34
N THR A 49 -6.93 -13.94 8.32
CA THR A 49 -8.11 -14.72 7.89
C THR A 49 -8.04 -15.05 6.40
N GLU A 50 -8.63 -16.18 6.00
CA GLU A 50 -8.60 -16.57 4.58
C GLU A 50 -9.33 -15.53 3.73
N PRO A 51 -8.70 -15.03 2.65
CA PRO A 51 -9.37 -14.18 1.68
C PRO A 51 -10.66 -14.82 1.17
N ALA A 52 -11.75 -14.05 1.24
CA ALA A 52 -13.07 -14.51 0.83
C ALA A 52 -13.75 -13.48 -0.07
N GLU A 53 -14.43 -13.96 -1.12
CA GLU A 53 -15.25 -13.10 -1.97
C GLU A 53 -16.50 -12.64 -1.21
N SER A 54 -16.76 -11.35 -1.27
CA SER A 54 -17.95 -10.70 -0.70
C SER A 54 -18.33 -9.47 -1.52
N GLY A 55 -19.30 -9.63 -2.42
CA GLY A 55 -19.94 -8.49 -3.09
C GLY A 55 -19.07 -7.81 -4.15
N GLY A 56 -18.17 -8.55 -4.81
CA GLY A 56 -17.20 -8.01 -5.77
C GLY A 56 -15.87 -7.60 -5.13
N HIS A 57 -15.71 -7.84 -3.84
CA HIS A 57 -14.49 -7.61 -3.09
C HIS A 57 -13.90 -8.92 -2.58
N GLU A 58 -12.58 -8.99 -2.48
CA GLU A 58 -11.86 -9.97 -1.69
C GLU A 58 -11.58 -9.34 -0.32
N ARG A 59 -12.08 -9.98 0.74
CA ARG A 59 -12.00 -9.48 2.12
C ARG A 59 -11.24 -10.43 3.01
N PHE A 60 -10.35 -9.87 3.81
CA PHE A 60 -9.58 -10.57 4.84
C PHE A 60 -9.04 -9.58 5.87
N GLU A 61 -8.64 -10.09 7.03
CA GLU A 61 -7.94 -9.31 8.04
C GLU A 61 -6.43 -9.52 7.91
N VAL A 62 -5.68 -8.47 8.17
CA VAL A 62 -4.22 -8.50 8.25
C VAL A 62 -3.74 -7.93 9.57
N LYS A 63 -2.49 -8.23 9.90
CA LYS A 63 -1.75 -7.61 10.99
C LYS A 63 -0.46 -6.99 10.48
N ASP A 64 -0.23 -5.73 10.82
CA ASP A 64 1.02 -5.05 10.51
C ASP A 64 2.12 -5.33 11.57
N PRO A 65 3.37 -4.91 11.34
CA PRO A 65 4.45 -5.02 12.32
C PRO A 65 4.26 -4.23 13.61
N ALA A 66 3.49 -3.13 13.59
CA ALA A 66 3.16 -2.33 14.78
C ALA A 66 2.14 -3.04 15.70
N GLY A 67 1.41 -4.01 15.15
CA GLY A 67 0.43 -4.84 15.83
C GLY A 67 -1.01 -4.45 15.57
N ASP A 68 -1.25 -3.49 14.67
CA ASP A 68 -2.56 -3.04 14.25
C ASP A 68 -3.23 -4.11 13.38
N MET A 69 -4.56 -4.21 13.51
CA MET A 69 -5.40 -5.12 12.74
C MET A 69 -6.23 -4.29 11.76
N LEU A 70 -6.19 -4.68 10.49
CA LEU A 70 -6.90 -3.99 9.42
C LEU A 70 -7.70 -4.98 8.59
N GLU A 71 -8.93 -4.61 8.21
CA GLU A 71 -9.63 -5.26 7.09
C GLU A 71 -9.02 -4.79 5.77
N VAL A 72 -8.81 -5.70 4.83
CA VAL A 72 -8.47 -5.39 3.44
C VAL A 72 -9.74 -5.59 2.62
N ASP A 73 -10.15 -4.55 1.88
CA ASP A 73 -11.34 -4.58 1.01
C ASP A 73 -10.93 -4.42 -0.46
N HIS A 74 -10.39 -5.49 -1.05
CA HIS A 74 -9.79 -5.48 -2.38
C HIS A 74 -10.84 -5.67 -3.49
N ASN A 75 -11.00 -4.68 -4.37
CA ASN A 75 -12.00 -4.73 -5.45
C ASN A 75 -11.61 -5.69 -6.59
N THR A 76 -12.09 -6.94 -6.52
CA THR A 76 -11.87 -7.96 -7.57
C THR A 76 -12.57 -7.67 -8.90
N SER A 77 -13.45 -6.68 -8.93
CA SER A 77 -14.03 -6.15 -10.17
C SER A 77 -13.08 -5.23 -10.95
N LEU A 78 -12.05 -4.70 -10.30
CA LEU A 78 -11.07 -3.77 -10.86
C LEU A 78 -9.66 -4.36 -10.95
N ALA A 79 -9.34 -5.31 -10.07
CA ALA A 79 -8.05 -5.98 -9.98
C ALA A 79 -8.24 -7.51 -9.86
N GLN A 80 -7.17 -8.27 -10.09
CA GLN A 80 -7.20 -9.72 -9.88
C GLN A 80 -7.13 -10.05 -8.38
N ALA A 81 -7.92 -11.03 -7.93
CA ALA A 81 -7.80 -11.58 -6.58
C ALA A 81 -6.37 -12.02 -6.26
N VAL A 82 -5.92 -11.77 -5.03
CA VAL A 82 -4.57 -12.10 -4.59
C VAL A 82 -4.55 -13.58 -4.20
N PRO A 83 -3.71 -14.43 -4.80
CA PRO A 83 -3.64 -15.87 -4.51
C PRO A 83 -2.84 -16.14 -3.23
N ALA A 84 -3.10 -15.37 -2.17
CA ALA A 84 -2.46 -15.46 -0.86
C ALA A 84 -3.40 -16.12 0.16
N HIS A 85 -2.82 -16.65 1.22
CA HIS A 85 -3.52 -17.40 2.27
C HIS A 85 -3.09 -16.93 3.66
N VAL A 86 -3.78 -17.41 4.69
CA VAL A 86 -3.42 -17.09 6.09
C VAL A 86 -1.94 -17.37 6.36
N GLY A 87 -1.27 -16.38 6.96
CA GLY A 87 0.16 -16.43 7.29
C GLY A 87 1.08 -15.93 6.18
N ASP A 88 0.59 -15.67 4.98
CA ASP A 88 1.37 -15.03 3.92
C ASP A 88 1.64 -13.56 4.23
N ALA A 89 2.79 -13.08 3.75
CA ALA A 89 3.21 -11.69 3.85
C ALA A 89 2.83 -10.92 2.59
N LEU A 90 2.35 -9.69 2.80
CA LEU A 90 1.96 -8.75 1.77
C LEU A 90 2.64 -7.40 2.01
N ILE A 91 2.78 -6.61 0.95
CA ILE A 91 2.88 -5.16 1.06
C ILE A 91 1.62 -4.58 0.44
N ILE A 92 0.94 -3.67 1.14
CA ILE A 92 -0.34 -3.13 0.70
C ILE A 92 -0.22 -1.63 0.58
N HIS A 93 -0.66 -1.09 -0.57
CA HIS A 93 -0.84 0.34 -0.79
C HIS A 93 -2.29 0.64 -1.16
N GLY A 94 -2.88 1.61 -0.47
CA GLY A 94 -4.23 2.07 -0.74
C GLY A 94 -4.69 3.07 0.31
N GLN A 95 -6.00 3.28 0.38
CA GLN A 95 -6.59 4.30 1.23
C GLN A 95 -7.08 3.73 2.56
N LEU A 96 -6.60 4.29 3.67
CA LEU A 96 -7.06 3.97 5.02
C LEU A 96 -8.48 4.47 5.26
N TYR A 97 -9.33 3.64 5.83
CA TYR A 97 -10.61 4.03 6.43
C TYR A 97 -10.67 3.63 7.90
N ILE A 98 -11.40 4.43 8.70
CA ILE A 98 -11.70 4.14 10.10
C ILE A 98 -13.22 4.17 10.28
N ASP A 99 -13.79 3.01 10.61
CA ASP A 99 -15.21 2.84 10.90
C ASP A 99 -15.48 3.00 12.42
N PRO A 100 -16.73 3.37 12.81
CA PRO A 100 -17.11 3.45 14.21
C PRO A 100 -16.90 2.11 14.94
N GLY A 101 -16.04 2.08 15.97
CA GLY A 101 -15.82 0.87 16.77
C GLY A 101 -14.41 0.31 16.74
N PRO A 102 -13.40 1.19 16.93
CA PRO A 102 -12.12 1.22 16.19
C PRO A 102 -11.92 0.07 15.19
N HIS A 103 -12.57 0.18 14.03
CA HIS A 103 -12.35 -0.75 12.91
C HIS A 103 -11.56 -0.02 11.83
N ALA A 104 -10.27 -0.32 11.72
CA ALA A 104 -9.44 0.18 10.63
C ALA A 104 -9.48 -0.78 9.45
N GLY A 105 -9.36 -0.24 8.24
CA GLY A 105 -9.16 -1.05 7.06
C GLY A 105 -8.58 -0.26 5.90
N VAL A 106 -8.27 -0.95 4.81
CA VAL A 106 -7.72 -0.37 3.60
C VAL A 106 -8.55 -0.77 2.38
N HIS A 107 -8.87 0.20 1.55
CA HIS A 107 -9.53 0.01 0.26
C HIS A 107 -8.73 0.71 -0.84
N CYS A 108 -9.28 0.84 -2.05
CA CYS A 108 -8.60 1.45 -3.19
C CYS A 108 -7.29 0.74 -3.60
N THR A 109 -7.13 -0.55 -3.28
CA THR A 109 -5.94 -1.36 -3.59
C THR A 109 -5.90 -1.81 -5.07
N HIS A 110 -6.16 -0.88 -5.99
CA HIS A 110 -6.20 -1.09 -7.44
C HIS A 110 -5.76 0.15 -8.23
N ALA A 111 -5.30 -0.04 -9.47
CA ALA A 111 -4.72 1.02 -10.28
C ALA A 111 -5.76 2.00 -10.86
N THR A 112 -7.04 1.59 -10.94
CA THR A 112 -8.10 2.43 -11.51
C THR A 112 -8.49 3.56 -10.57
N THR A 113 -8.26 4.81 -10.97
CA THR A 113 -8.58 5.99 -10.14
C THR A 113 -10.01 6.50 -10.35
N SER A 114 -10.56 7.11 -9.31
CA SER A 114 -11.88 7.75 -9.29
C SER A 114 -11.92 8.87 -8.25
N SER A 115 -13.04 9.58 -8.12
CA SER A 115 -13.19 10.57 -7.04
C SER A 115 -13.15 9.96 -5.63
N GLY A 116 -13.44 8.66 -5.50
CA GLY A 116 -13.35 7.93 -4.22
C GLY A 116 -12.02 7.20 -4.00
N CYS A 117 -11.21 7.05 -5.05
CA CYS A 117 -9.86 6.47 -5.02
C CYS A 117 -8.97 7.34 -5.92
N PRO A 118 -8.54 8.51 -5.45
CA PRO A 118 -7.84 9.49 -6.29
C PRO A 118 -6.47 9.01 -6.75
N ASP A 119 -5.83 8.16 -5.94
CA ASP A 119 -4.50 7.60 -6.16
C ASP A 119 -4.58 6.09 -6.46
N PRO A 120 -3.66 5.55 -7.27
CA PRO A 120 -3.65 4.13 -7.62
C PRO A 120 -3.09 3.28 -6.47
N GLY A 121 -3.84 2.28 -6.01
CA GLY A 121 -3.38 1.31 -5.02
C GLY A 121 -2.94 -0.02 -5.63
N TRP A 122 -2.44 -0.90 -4.78
CA TRP A 122 -1.96 -2.24 -5.16
C TRP A 122 -1.75 -3.13 -3.93
N ILE A 123 -1.75 -4.45 -4.16
CA ILE A 123 -1.23 -5.43 -3.21
C ILE A 123 -0.04 -6.12 -3.86
N GLU A 124 1.09 -6.19 -3.16
CA GLU A 124 2.25 -6.97 -3.55
C GLU A 124 2.25 -8.31 -2.79
N PHE A 125 2.27 -9.41 -3.53
CA PHE A 125 2.42 -10.76 -2.99
C PHE A 125 3.48 -11.53 -3.79
N ALA A 126 4.47 -12.06 -3.07
CA ALA A 126 5.57 -12.84 -3.65
C ALA A 126 6.25 -12.15 -4.87
N GLY A 127 6.39 -10.82 -4.81
CA GLY A 127 6.99 -10.00 -5.86
C GLY A 127 6.09 -9.71 -7.06
N ASN A 128 4.79 -10.02 -6.99
CA ASN A 128 3.79 -9.70 -8.01
C ASN A 128 2.81 -8.64 -7.49
N TYR A 129 2.41 -7.72 -8.35
CA TYR A 129 1.42 -6.69 -8.04
C TYR A 129 0.03 -7.08 -8.56
N TYR A 130 -0.97 -6.85 -7.72
CA TYR A 130 -2.39 -7.07 -7.98
C TYR A 130 -3.09 -5.71 -7.88
N GLU A 131 -3.54 -5.19 -9.02
CA GLU A 131 -4.08 -3.83 -9.17
C GLU A 131 -5.01 -3.65 -10.38
#